data_AF-A0ABD5VHH4-F1
#
_entry.id   AF-A0ABD5VHH4-F1
#
_cell.length_a   1.000
_cell.length_b   1.000
_cell.length_c   1.000
_cell.angle_alpha   90.00
_cell.angle_beta   90.00
_cell.angle_gamma   90.00
#
_symmetry.space_group_name_H-M   'P 1'
#
loop_
_entity.id
_entity.type
_entity.pdbx_description
1 polymer ?
#
loop_
_entity_poly.entity_id
_entity_poly.type
_entity_poly.pdbx_seq_one_letter_code
_entity_poly.pdbx_strand_id
1 'polypeptide(L)'
;MATSLRYNVSVPAKPANLTRETATALAKNFDRRYERARVNATYDNVTVDRMSFREVNVQRIDRGFEVTVRLYVQISGEDLHAKWAYPTTYRITDREFEREGRTLTCW
;
A
#
# COMPACT_ATOMS: atom_id res chain seq x y z
N MET A 1 18.60 3.96 1.69
CA MET A 1 17.14 3.96 1.98
C MET A 1 16.42 3.82 0.65
N ALA A 2 15.62 2.76 0.48
CA ALA A 2 14.91 2.51 -0.78
C ALA A 2 13.66 3.41 -0.87
N THR A 3 13.71 4.42 -1.74
CA THR A 3 12.58 5.26 -2.14
C THR A 3 11.73 4.48 -3.16
N SER A 4 10.44 4.28 -2.90
CA SER A 4 9.55 3.57 -3.83
C SER A 4 9.23 4.40 -5.09
N LEU A 5 9.98 4.18 -6.18
CA LEU A 5 9.62 4.10 -7.62
C LEU A 5 8.54 5.00 -8.29
N ARG A 6 7.89 5.98 -7.65
CA ARG A 6 7.11 7.05 -8.30
C ARG A 6 6.71 8.18 -7.35
N TYR A 7 6.59 7.88 -6.05
CA TYR A 7 6.25 8.83 -5.00
C TYR A 7 7.24 8.67 -3.84
N ASN A 8 7.58 9.77 -3.16
CA ASN A 8 8.57 9.76 -2.07
C ASN A 8 8.02 9.07 -0.80
N VAL A 9 7.96 7.74 -0.83
CA VAL A 9 7.40 6.90 0.23
C VAL A 9 8.43 5.85 0.63
N SER A 10 8.78 5.86 1.91
CA SER A 10 9.72 4.90 2.47
C SER A 10 9.10 3.50 2.50
N VAL A 11 9.80 2.56 1.87
CA VAL A 11 9.49 1.14 1.95
C VAL A 11 9.65 0.69 3.42
N PRO A 12 8.75 -0.17 3.96
CA PRO A 12 8.87 -0.66 5.34
C PRO A 12 10.21 -1.37 5.59
N ALA A 13 10.56 -1.68 6.83
CA ALA A 13 11.65 -2.62 7.10
C ALA A 13 11.16 -4.06 7.03
N LYS A 14 12.07 -5.02 6.85
CA LYS A 14 11.75 -6.45 6.95
C LYS A 14 11.20 -6.74 8.36
N PRO A 15 10.02 -7.39 8.48
CA PRO A 15 9.52 -7.81 9.78
C PRO A 15 10.40 -8.93 10.35
N ALA A 16 10.63 -8.92 11.67
CA ALA A 16 11.41 -9.97 12.33
C ALA A 16 10.78 -11.37 12.13
N ASN A 17 9.45 -11.43 12.19
CA ASN A 17 8.66 -12.64 11.91
C ASN A 17 7.63 -12.33 10.83
N LEU A 18 7.72 -13.04 9.71
CA LEU A 18 6.74 -12.94 8.63
C LEU A 18 5.59 -13.91 8.89
N THR A 19 4.47 -13.36 9.34
CA THR A 19 3.19 -14.04 9.61
C THR A 19 2.09 -13.45 8.74
N ARG A 20 0.92 -14.08 8.75
CA ARG A 20 -0.25 -13.57 8.02
C ARG A 20 -0.63 -12.15 8.46
N GLU A 21 -0.59 -11.91 9.77
CA GLU A 21 -0.97 -10.66 10.41
C GLU A 21 0.04 -9.56 10.09
N THR A 22 1.33 -9.86 10.21
CA THR A 22 2.40 -8.89 9.93
C THR A 22 2.47 -8.55 8.44
N ALA A 23 2.32 -9.54 7.54
CA ALA A 23 2.21 -9.32 6.10
C ALA A 23 1.01 -8.41 5.77
N THR A 24 -0.15 -8.68 6.37
CA THR A 24 -1.36 -7.87 6.21
C THR A 24 -1.15 -6.44 6.69
N ALA A 25 -0.58 -6.26 7.88
CA ALA A 25 -0.30 -4.95 8.44
C ALA A 25 0.68 -4.15 7.58
N LEU A 26 1.71 -4.83 7.07
CA LEU A 26 2.73 -4.23 6.20
C LEU A 26 2.11 -3.73 4.88
N ALA A 27 1.31 -4.57 4.20
CA ALA A 27 0.60 -4.18 2.99
C ALA A 27 -0.32 -2.98 3.22
N LYS A 28 -1.19 -3.04 4.25
CA LYS A 28 -2.13 -1.95 4.58
C LYS A 28 -1.43 -0.65 4.92
N ASN A 29 -0.41 -0.69 5.77
CA ASN A 29 0.31 0.51 6.19
C ASN A 29 1.10 1.13 5.04
N PHE A 30 1.67 0.31 4.16
CA PHE A 30 2.35 0.83 2.98
C PHE A 30 1.36 1.41 1.97
N ASP A 31 0.27 0.72 1.63
CA ASP A 31 -0.70 1.20 0.63
C ASP A 31 -1.35 2.52 1.04
N ARG A 32 -1.69 2.69 2.33
CA ARG A 32 -2.22 3.96 2.85
C ARG A 32 -1.24 5.11 2.67
N ARG A 33 0.05 4.89 2.95
CA ARG A 33 1.09 5.92 2.78
C ARG A 33 1.35 6.21 1.31
N TYR A 34 1.39 5.16 0.49
CA TYR A 34 1.58 5.26 -0.95
C TYR A 34 0.48 6.09 -1.60
N GLU A 35 -0.78 5.80 -1.27
CA GLU A 35 -1.92 6.50 -1.85
C GLU A 35 -2.05 7.94 -1.38
N ARG A 36 -1.74 8.20 -0.11
CA ARG A 36 -1.69 9.58 0.39
C ARG A 36 -0.64 10.40 -0.36
N ALA A 37 0.55 9.83 -0.57
CA ALA A 37 1.59 10.51 -1.34
C ALA A 37 1.18 10.71 -2.81
N ARG A 38 0.49 9.73 -3.42
CA ARG A 38 -0.08 9.87 -4.76
C ARG A 38 -1.08 11.01 -4.85
N VAL A 39 -2.05 11.07 -3.94
CA VAL A 39 -3.06 12.13 -3.90
C VAL A 39 -2.39 13.49 -3.79
N ASN A 40 -1.50 13.66 -2.81
CA ASN A 40 -0.78 14.92 -2.59
C ASN A 40 0.08 15.35 -3.79
N ALA A 41 0.55 14.40 -4.60
CA ALA A 41 1.34 14.69 -5.79
C ALA A 41 0.49 14.89 -7.07
N THR A 42 -0.79 14.50 -7.04
CA THR A 42 -1.68 14.54 -8.22
C THR A 42 -2.68 15.69 -8.16
N TYR A 43 -3.13 16.03 -6.96
CA TYR A 43 -4.18 17.01 -6.75
C TYR A 43 -3.69 18.11 -5.81
N ASP A 44 -3.74 19.35 -6.27
CA ASP A 44 -3.48 20.53 -5.45
C ASP A 44 -4.69 20.86 -4.58
N ASN A 45 -4.44 21.37 -3.37
CA ASN A 45 -5.47 21.89 -2.45
C ASN A 45 -6.62 20.91 -2.12
N VAL A 46 -6.37 19.60 -2.16
CA VAL A 46 -7.33 18.60 -1.70
C VAL A 46 -6.98 18.04 -0.33
N THR A 47 -8.00 17.67 0.42
CA THR A 47 -7.90 16.96 1.69
C THR A 47 -8.30 15.51 1.50
N VAL A 48 -7.57 14.59 2.13
CA VAL A 48 -7.98 13.19 2.24
C VAL A 48 -8.96 13.04 3.40
N ASP A 49 -10.25 12.99 3.10
CA ASP A 49 -11.32 12.85 4.10
C ASP A 49 -11.30 11.46 4.74
N ARG A 50 -11.12 10.41 3.92
CA ARG A 50 -11.27 9.03 4.36
C ARG A 50 -10.38 8.07 3.59
N MET A 51 -9.75 7.16 4.34
CA MET A 51 -9.04 6.00 3.81
C MET A 51 -9.39 4.75 4.62
N SER A 52 -10.06 3.78 3.99
CA SER A 52 -10.50 2.55 4.66
C SER A 52 -10.32 1.33 3.79
N PHE A 53 -9.81 0.24 4.37
CA PHE A 53 -9.71 -1.05 3.70
C PHE A 53 -11.07 -1.74 3.74
N ARG A 54 -11.64 -2.03 2.57
CA ARG A 54 -12.94 -2.73 2.45
C ARG A 54 -12.78 -4.24 2.42
N GLU A 55 -11.68 -4.71 1.83
CA GLU A 55 -11.42 -6.12 1.64
C GLU A 55 -9.93 -6.35 1.76
N VAL A 56 -9.56 -7.46 2.39
CA VAL A 56 -8.19 -7.93 2.49
C VAL A 56 -8.21 -9.44 2.29
N ASN A 57 -7.65 -9.89 1.18
CA ASN A 57 -7.41 -11.31 0.96
C ASN A 57 -5.93 -11.61 1.23
N VAL A 58 -5.68 -12.74 1.89
CA VAL A 58 -4.32 -13.17 2.23
C VAL A 58 -4.17 -14.64 1.93
N GLN A 59 -3.26 -14.96 1.03
CA GLN A 59 -2.92 -16.30 0.60
C GLN A 59 -1.48 -16.61 1.02
N ARG A 60 -1.26 -17.81 1.57
CA ARG A 60 0.09 -18.31 1.81
C ARG A 60 0.70 -18.75 0.48
N ILE A 61 1.94 -18.36 0.24
CA ILE A 61 2.74 -18.74 -0.93
C ILE A 61 4.07 -19.33 -0.48
N ASP A 62 4.89 -19.78 -1.43
CA ASP A 62 6.25 -20.21 -1.11
C ASP A 62 7.03 -19.07 -0.43
N ARG A 63 7.56 -19.37 0.75
CA ARG A 63 8.37 -18.45 1.59
C ARG A 63 7.70 -17.11 1.96
N GLY A 64 6.37 -17.03 1.93
CA GLY A 64 5.70 -15.78 2.30
C GLY A 64 4.19 -15.75 2.14
N PHE A 65 3.68 -14.56 1.87
CA PHE A 65 2.27 -14.27 1.70
C PHE A 65 2.04 -13.39 0.48
N GLU A 66 0.97 -13.70 -0.25
CA GLU A 66 0.34 -12.78 -1.18
C GLU A 66 -0.82 -12.09 -0.47
N VAL A 67 -0.81 -10.75 -0.45
CA VAL A 67 -1.83 -9.93 0.23
C VAL A 67 -2.46 -9.01 -0.80
N THR A 68 -3.75 -9.18 -1.05
CA THR A 68 -4.54 -8.24 -1.84
C THR A 68 -5.32 -7.34 -0.91
N VAL A 69 -5.10 -6.03 -0.97
CA VAL A 69 -5.86 -5.02 -0.22
C VAL A 69 -6.75 -4.23 -1.16
N ARG A 70 -7.98 -3.92 -0.75
CA ARG A 70 -8.87 -2.99 -1.46
C ARG A 70 -9.01 -1.70 -0.65
N LEU A 71 -8.24 -0.68 -1.00
CA LEU A 71 -8.28 0.62 -0.33
C LEU A 71 -9.36 1.51 -0.96
N TYR A 72 -10.30 1.95 -0.13
CA TYR A 72 -11.25 3.01 -0.47
C TYR A 72 -10.69 4.35 -0.02
N VAL A 73 -10.74 5.33 -0.92
CA VAL A 73 -10.26 6.70 -0.71
C VAL A 73 -11.37 7.67 -1.04
N GLN A 74 -11.51 8.69 -0.21
CA GLN A 74 -12.35 9.85 -0.47
C GLN A 74 -11.51 11.11 -0.22
N ILE A 75 -11.60 12.04 -1.16
CA ILE A 75 -10.99 13.36 -1.07
C ILE A 75 -12.03 14.46 -1.32
N SER A 76 -11.77 15.63 -0.76
CA SER A 76 -12.53 16.85 -0.99
C SER A 76 -11.59 18.05 -1.20
N GLY A 77 -12.03 19.01 -1.98
CA GLY A 77 -11.40 20.29 -2.26
C GLY A 77 -12.46 21.26 -2.78
N GLU A 78 -12.07 22.52 -3.03
CA GLU A 78 -12.98 23.61 -3.41
C GLU A 78 -13.92 23.23 -4.58
N ASP A 79 -13.35 22.67 -5.66
CA ASP A 79 -14.11 22.25 -6.85
C ASP A 79 -14.06 20.73 -7.11
N LEU A 80 -13.46 19.94 -6.21
CA LEU A 80 -13.23 18.52 -6.43
C LEU A 80 -13.74 17.68 -5.27
N HIS A 81 -14.67 16.78 -5.57
CA HIS A 81 -15.11 15.73 -4.65
C HIS A 81 -15.00 14.40 -5.38
N ALA A 82 -14.11 13.53 -4.91
CA ALA A 82 -13.82 12.27 -5.58
C ALA A 82 -13.75 11.12 -4.59
N LYS A 83 -14.25 9.97 -5.03
CA LYS A 83 -14.22 8.72 -4.30
C LYS A 83 -13.85 7.58 -5.23
N TRP A 84 -12.94 6.73 -4.79
CA TRP A 84 -12.54 5.57 -5.56
C TRP A 84 -12.11 4.42 -4.65
N ALA A 85 -12.05 3.23 -5.24
CA ALA A 85 -11.45 2.07 -4.60
C ALA A 85 -10.69 1.26 -5.65
N TYR A 86 -9.52 0.76 -5.28
CA TYR A 86 -8.70 -0.07 -6.15
C TYR A 86 -8.14 -1.24 -5.35
N PRO A 87 -8.11 -2.46 -5.93
CA PRO A 87 -7.34 -3.55 -5.37
C PRO A 87 -5.84 -3.29 -5.59
N THR A 88 -5.00 -3.77 -4.68
CA THR A 88 -3.56 -3.82 -4.85
C THR A 88 -3.02 -5.09 -4.23
N THR A 89 -2.28 -5.86 -5.02
CA THR A 89 -1.65 -7.11 -4.65
C THR A 89 -0.19 -6.88 -4.28
N TYR A 90 0.18 -7.47 -3.15
CA TYR A 90 1.51 -7.47 -2.59
C TYR A 90 2.04 -8.88 -2.48
N ARG A 91 3.28 -9.10 -2.90
CA ARG A 91 4.03 -10.32 -2.61
C ARG A 91 5.04 -9.99 -1.53
N ILE A 92 4.92 -10.63 -0.38
CA ILE A 92 5.75 -10.36 0.80
C ILE A 92 6.42 -11.67 1.17
N THR A 93 7.73 -11.74 0.96
CA THR A 93 8.54 -12.92 1.29
C THR A 93 9.61 -12.57 2.31
N ASP A 94 10.35 -13.58 2.76
CA ASP A 94 11.54 -13.39 3.59
C ASP A 94 12.69 -12.66 2.85
N ARG A 95 12.61 -12.50 1.53
CA ARG A 95 13.65 -11.92 0.67
C ARG A 95 13.26 -10.59 0.03
N GLU A 96 11.98 -10.37 -0.23
CA GLU A 96 11.54 -9.22 -1.01
C GLU A 96 10.17 -8.72 -0.59
N PHE A 97 9.90 -7.48 -0.95
CA PHE A 97 8.57 -6.89 -0.86
C PHE A 97 8.20 -6.27 -2.20
N GLU A 98 7.18 -6.83 -2.83
CA GLU A 98 6.69 -6.39 -4.13
C GLU A 98 5.27 -5.85 -4.06
N ARG A 99 4.96 -4.93 -4.97
CA ARG A 99 3.63 -4.38 -5.19
C ARG A 99 3.33 -4.43 -6.69
N GLU A 100 2.23 -5.07 -7.07
CA GLU A 100 1.79 -5.17 -8.48
C GLU A 100 2.90 -5.68 -9.42
N GLY A 101 3.63 -6.72 -9.00
CA GLY A 101 4.74 -7.30 -9.76
C GLY A 101 5.99 -6.42 -9.87
N ARG A 102 6.08 -5.34 -9.09
CA ARG A 102 7.28 -4.52 -8.98
C ARG A 102 7.91 -4.68 -7.60
N THR A 103 9.16 -5.15 -7.58
CA THR A 103 9.96 -5.21 -6.38
C THR A 103 10.21 -3.79 -5.83
N LEU A 104 9.72 -3.53 -4.61
CA LEU A 104 9.94 -2.27 -3.91
C LEU A 104 11.29 -2.29 -3.18
N THR A 105 11.67 -3.46 -2.65
CA THR A 105 12.98 -3.68 -2.02
C THR A 105 13.27 -5.17 -1.90
N CYS A 106 14.56 -5.49 -1.83
CA CYS A 106 15.08 -6.75 -1.34
C CYS A 106 15.57 -6.55 0.11
N TRP A 107 15.57 -7.62 0.91
CA TRP A 107 16.00 -7.63 2.31
C TRP A 107 17.25 -8.48 2.53
#